data_AF-A0A914RY86-F1
#
_entry.id   AF-A0A914RY86-F1
#
_cell.length_a   1.000
_cell.length_b   1.000
_cell.length_c   1.000
_cell.angle_alpha   90.00
_cell.angle_beta   90.00
_cell.angle_gamma   90.00
#
_symmetry.space_group_name_H-M   'P 1'
#
loop_
_entity.id
_entity.type
_entity.pdbx_description
1 polymer ?
#
loop_
_entity_poly.entity_id
_entity_poly.type
_entity_poly.pdbx_seq_one_letter_code
_entity_poly.pdbx_strand_id
1 'polypeptide(L)'
;MGAIDALERFIAGFFSKIGLFIGSHPLCVILCVTVATLFLSVGLVNFKEVNNVRTEYSPINAPSRIEYAIAKNFLGQNGTMDPSYIMVQARDGGSLLRDDYRRMLISLTKRLQNNVTVTYNGHTYGYIDLCEPYCEMNTAFIAFLKLYDPTNPTTFTYPAIELFGTQAFIGLLFAFPYS
;
A
#
# COMPACT_ATOMS: atom_id res chain seq x y z
N MET A 1 49.06 7.16 -28.94
CA MET A 1 49.23 5.70 -29.08
C MET A 1 49.98 5.06 -27.90
N GLY A 2 50.94 5.73 -27.22
CA GLY A 2 51.72 5.07 -26.15
C GLY A 2 51.04 4.82 -24.79
N ALA A 3 50.02 5.57 -24.39
CA ALA A 3 49.44 5.45 -23.04
C ALA A 3 48.54 4.20 -22.87
N ILE A 4 47.83 3.80 -23.92
CA ILE A 4 46.94 2.64 -23.91
C ILE A 4 47.77 1.34 -23.91
N ASP A 5 48.81 1.27 -24.73
CA ASP A 5 49.72 0.11 -24.78
C ASP A 5 50.50 -0.08 -23.47
N ALA A 6 50.90 1.02 -22.82
CA ALA A 6 51.55 0.98 -21.51
C ALA A 6 50.60 0.47 -20.41
N LEU A 7 49.34 0.89 -20.45
CA LEU A 7 48.29 0.42 -19.55
C LEU A 7 48.02 -1.07 -19.75
N GLU A 8 47.96 -1.54 -21.00
CA GLU A 8 47.72 -2.95 -21.33
C GLU A 8 48.83 -3.85 -20.78
N ARG A 9 50.10 -3.47 -20.99
CA ARG A 9 51.26 -4.21 -20.45
C ARG A 9 51.27 -4.23 -18.92
N PHE A 10 50.88 -3.13 -18.28
CA PHE A 10 50.79 -3.05 -16.83
C PHE A 10 49.73 -3.98 -16.27
N ILE A 11 48.52 -3.95 -16.86
CA ILE A 11 47.39 -4.81 -16.47
C ILE A 11 47.73 -6.29 -16.71
N ALA A 12 48.31 -6.63 -17.86
CA ALA A 12 48.73 -7.99 -18.18
C ALA A 12 49.79 -8.53 -17.21
N GLY A 13 50.77 -7.69 -16.85
CA GLY A 13 51.78 -8.03 -15.85
C GLY A 13 51.18 -8.24 -14.46
N PHE A 14 50.20 -7.41 -14.08
CA PHE A 14 49.51 -7.54 -12.79
C PHE A 14 48.69 -8.83 -12.71
N PHE A 15 47.89 -9.12 -13.74
CA PHE A 15 47.10 -10.36 -13.80
C PHE A 15 47.98 -11.61 -13.87
N SER A 16 49.09 -11.58 -14.60
CA SER A 16 50.03 -12.71 -14.64
C SER A 16 50.63 -12.99 -13.26
N LYS A 17 50.98 -11.95 -12.49
CA LYS A 17 51.49 -12.12 -11.12
C LYS A 17 50.44 -12.67 -10.17
N ILE A 18 49.21 -12.19 -10.25
CA ILE A 18 48.08 -12.71 -9.46
C ILE A 18 47.78 -14.17 -9.85
N GLY A 19 47.74 -14.48 -11.14
CA GLY A 19 47.52 -15.84 -11.63
C GLY A 19 48.60 -16.82 -11.17
N LEU A 20 49.87 -16.40 -11.20
CA LEU A 20 50.98 -17.19 -10.68
C LEU A 20 50.88 -17.42 -9.16
N PHE A 21 50.45 -16.39 -8.42
CA PHE A 21 50.23 -16.50 -6.97
C PHE A 21 49.09 -17.47 -6.64
N ILE A 22 47.97 -17.39 -7.36
CA ILE A 22 46.84 -18.31 -7.19
C ILE A 22 47.22 -19.75 -7.57
N GLY A 23 47.94 -19.92 -8.69
CA GLY A 23 48.36 -21.23 -9.18
C GLY A 23 49.44 -21.90 -8.31
N SER A 24 50.28 -21.12 -7.63
CA SER A 24 51.32 -21.66 -6.74
C SER A 24 50.78 -22.16 -5.39
N HIS A 25 49.67 -21.58 -4.89
CA HIS A 25 49.09 -21.94 -3.58
C HIS A 25 47.55 -22.09 -3.64
N PRO A 26 47.03 -23.04 -4.45
CA PRO A 26 45.59 -23.11 -4.75
C PRO A 26 44.72 -23.37 -3.51
N LEU A 27 45.15 -24.27 -2.62
CA LEU A 27 44.39 -24.61 -1.40
C LEU A 27 44.31 -23.45 -0.41
N CYS A 28 45.41 -22.70 -0.24
CA CYS A 28 45.45 -21.55 0.66
C CYS A 28 44.50 -20.45 0.19
N VAL A 29 44.49 -20.17 -1.12
CA VAL A 29 43.61 -19.16 -1.71
C VAL A 29 42.13 -19.55 -1.57
N ILE A 30 41.78 -20.81 -1.84
CA ILE A 30 40.39 -21.30 -1.69
C ILE A 30 39.94 -21.17 -0.23
N LEU A 31 40.78 -21.56 0.72
CA LEU A 31 40.46 -21.48 2.14
C LEU A 31 40.29 -20.01 2.60
N CYS A 32 41.18 -19.12 2.17
CA CYS A 32 41.06 -17.69 2.48
C CYS A 32 39.77 -17.08 1.91
N VAL A 33 39.43 -17.34 0.65
CA VAL A 33 38.23 -16.78 0.01
C VAL A 33 36.94 -17.33 0.64
N THR A 34 36.91 -18.62 0.97
CA THR A 34 35.76 -19.24 1.65
C THR A 34 35.56 -18.71 3.06
N VAL A 35 36.63 -18.56 3.85
CA VAL A 35 36.58 -17.92 5.18
C VAL A 35 36.13 -16.47 5.07
N ALA A 36 36.64 -15.71 4.10
CA ALA A 36 36.22 -14.33 3.89
C ALA A 36 34.73 -14.25 3.52
N THR A 37 34.23 -15.15 2.67
CA THR A 37 32.82 -15.19 2.27
C THR A 37 31.93 -15.57 3.45
N LEU A 38 32.34 -16.53 4.28
CA LEU A 38 31.63 -16.88 5.52
C LEU A 38 31.57 -15.70 6.48
N PHE A 39 32.69 -14.98 6.66
CA PHE A 39 32.74 -13.79 7.50
C PHE A 39 31.80 -12.68 6.98
N LEU A 40 31.79 -12.41 5.68
CA LEU A 40 30.87 -11.45 5.06
C LEU A 40 29.40 -11.89 5.20
N SER A 41 29.13 -13.19 5.14
CA SER A 41 27.79 -13.76 5.28
C SER A 41 27.19 -13.54 6.67
N VAL A 42 28.01 -13.35 7.71
CA VAL A 42 27.53 -12.98 9.07
C VAL A 42 26.75 -11.66 9.04
N GLY A 43 27.06 -10.75 8.11
CA GLY A 43 26.30 -9.50 7.94
C GLY A 43 24.82 -9.71 7.61
N LEU A 44 24.47 -10.86 7.00
CA LEU A 44 23.08 -11.21 6.68
C LEU A 44 22.23 -11.45 7.94
N VAL A 45 22.84 -11.71 9.10
CA VAL A 45 22.10 -11.87 10.37
C VAL A 45 21.36 -10.58 10.76
N ASN A 46 21.88 -9.42 10.37
CA ASN A 46 21.24 -8.12 10.61
C ASN A 46 20.44 -7.60 9.40
N PHE A 47 20.08 -8.49 8.47
CA PHE A 47 19.25 -8.10 7.33
C PHE A 47 17.85 -7.69 7.82
N LYS A 48 17.50 -6.42 7.62
CA LYS A 48 16.17 -5.88 7.93
C LYS A 48 15.38 -5.76 6.64
N GLU A 49 14.36 -6.60 6.49
CA GLU A 49 13.40 -6.46 5.41
C GLU A 49 12.46 -5.28 5.73
N VAL A 50 12.48 -4.25 4.88
CA VAL A 50 11.52 -3.15 4.94
C VAL A 50 10.54 -3.36 3.79
N ASN A 51 9.32 -3.78 4.11
CA ASN A 51 8.32 -4.16 3.12
C ASN A 51 7.17 -3.14 3.06
N ASN A 52 7.51 -1.87 2.81
CA ASN A 52 6.54 -0.78 2.73
C ASN A 52 6.57 -0.12 1.35
N VAL A 53 5.55 -0.43 0.55
CA VAL A 53 5.40 0.07 -0.83
C VAL A 53 5.40 1.61 -0.90
N ARG A 54 4.94 2.30 0.14
CA ARG A 54 4.86 3.77 0.15
C ARG A 54 6.20 4.44 0.48
N THR A 55 7.12 3.72 1.12
CA THR A 55 8.45 4.24 1.47
C THR A 55 9.52 3.90 0.46
N GLU A 56 9.47 2.69 -0.11
CA GLU A 56 10.57 2.17 -0.93
C GLU A 56 10.48 2.59 -2.41
N TYR A 57 9.29 2.91 -2.91
CA TYR A 57 9.09 3.26 -4.34
C TYR A 57 9.21 4.75 -4.63
N SER A 58 9.39 5.58 -3.60
CA SER A 58 9.57 7.03 -3.74
C SER A 58 10.94 7.46 -3.20
N PRO A 59 11.66 8.36 -3.89
CA PRO A 59 12.90 8.92 -3.37
C PRO A 59 12.71 9.48 -1.95
N ILE A 60 13.74 9.34 -1.10
CA ILE A 60 13.71 9.83 0.29
C ILE A 60 13.38 11.33 0.36
N ASN A 61 13.85 12.10 -0.61
CA ASN A 61 13.66 13.55 -0.70
C ASN A 61 12.51 13.97 -1.64
N ALA A 62 11.57 13.08 -1.95
CA ALA A 62 10.45 13.42 -2.81
C ALA A 62 9.48 14.41 -2.12
N PRO A 63 8.95 15.43 -2.82
CA PRO A 63 8.01 16.39 -2.24
C PRO A 63 6.74 15.70 -1.70
N SER A 64 6.29 14.62 -2.34
CA SER A 64 5.16 13.80 -1.89
C SER A 64 5.35 13.21 -0.48
N ARG A 65 6.59 13.01 -0.02
CA ARG A 65 6.89 12.51 1.33
C ARG A 65 6.66 13.60 2.38
N ILE A 66 7.01 14.83 2.05
CA ILE A 66 6.79 16.00 2.91
C ILE A 66 5.29 16.26 3.03
N GLU A 67 4.57 16.28 1.91
CA GLU A 67 3.11 16.43 1.88
C GLU A 67 2.41 15.34 2.68
N TYR A 68 2.82 14.07 2.53
CA TYR A 68 2.29 12.96 3.29
C TYR A 68 2.54 13.10 4.81
N ALA A 69 3.75 13.52 5.20
CA ALA A 69 4.08 13.73 6.62
C ALA A 69 3.24 14.85 7.23
N ILE A 70 3.05 15.96 6.50
CA ILE A 70 2.19 17.07 6.92
C ILE A 70 0.74 16.60 7.04
N ALA A 71 0.21 15.90 6.02
CA ALA A 71 -1.16 15.39 6.02
C ALA A 71 -1.40 14.41 7.18
N LYS A 72 -0.46 13.50 7.45
CA LYS A 72 -0.53 12.55 8.56
C LYS A 72 -0.62 13.27 9.91
N ASN A 73 0.22 14.29 10.10
CA ASN A 73 0.22 15.09 11.33
C ASN A 73 -1.06 15.92 11.46
N PHE A 74 -1.52 16.53 10.37
CA PHE A 74 -2.74 17.34 10.36
C PHE A 74 -3.98 16.51 10.71
N LEU A 75 -4.06 15.28 10.20
CA LEU A 75 -5.17 14.36 10.48
C LEU A 75 -5.05 13.65 11.84
N GLY A 76 -4.01 13.92 12.62
CA GLY A 76 -3.79 13.28 13.92
C GLY A 76 -3.62 11.76 13.84
N GLN A 77 -3.22 11.23 12.67
CA GLN A 77 -3.25 9.80 12.40
C GLN A 77 -2.11 9.04 13.05
N ASN A 78 -2.46 8.11 13.94
CA ASN A 78 -1.51 7.19 14.54
C ASN A 78 -1.46 5.86 13.78
N GLY A 79 -1.01 5.90 12.52
CA GLY A 79 -0.95 4.70 11.68
C GLY A 79 -0.68 4.96 10.20
N THR A 80 -1.10 4.00 9.36
CA THR A 80 -1.15 4.08 7.90
C THR A 80 -2.45 4.75 7.44
N MET A 81 -2.36 5.67 6.48
CA MET A 81 -3.52 6.41 5.94
C MET A 81 -4.32 5.58 4.90
N ASP A 82 -4.25 4.26 4.96
CA ASP A 82 -4.76 3.41 3.89
C ASP A 82 -6.16 2.89 4.24
N PRO A 83 -7.25 3.45 3.65
CA PRO A 83 -8.59 2.96 3.87
C PRO A 83 -8.77 1.57 3.26
N SER A 84 -9.56 0.74 3.92
CA SER A 84 -9.98 -0.57 3.40
C SER A 84 -11.25 -0.42 2.57
N TYR A 85 -11.18 -0.85 1.31
CA TYR A 85 -12.32 -0.81 0.39
C TYR A 85 -12.96 -2.19 0.23
N ILE A 86 -14.28 -2.22 0.22
CA ILE A 86 -15.05 -3.43 -0.06
C ILE A 86 -15.86 -3.18 -1.33
N MET A 87 -15.55 -3.93 -2.38
CA MET A 87 -16.27 -3.89 -3.64
C MET A 87 -17.36 -4.95 -3.62
N VAL A 88 -18.60 -4.54 -3.94
CA VAL A 88 -19.76 -5.43 -3.98
C VAL A 88 -20.34 -5.41 -5.39
N GLN A 89 -20.72 -6.58 -5.89
CA GLN A 89 -21.38 -6.75 -7.18
C GLN A 89 -22.61 -7.66 -7.02
N ALA A 90 -23.66 -7.39 -7.78
CA ALA A 90 -24.82 -8.28 -7.83
C ALA A 90 -24.47 -9.57 -8.59
N ARG A 91 -24.85 -10.73 -8.06
CA ARG A 91 -24.54 -12.04 -8.65
C ARG A 91 -25.15 -12.24 -10.04
N ASP A 92 -26.26 -11.58 -10.30
CA ASP A 92 -26.98 -11.60 -11.57
C ASP A 92 -26.51 -10.52 -12.54
N GLY A 93 -25.45 -9.77 -12.20
CA GLY A 93 -24.94 -8.66 -13.01
C GLY A 93 -25.86 -7.44 -13.08
N GLY A 94 -26.97 -7.44 -12.33
CA GLY A 94 -27.92 -6.34 -12.30
C GLY A 94 -27.52 -5.22 -11.34
N SER A 95 -28.39 -4.21 -11.23
CA SER A 95 -28.16 -3.07 -10.32
C SER A 95 -28.26 -3.48 -8.84
N LEU A 96 -27.39 -2.93 -8.00
CA LEU A 96 -27.45 -3.08 -6.54
C LEU A 96 -28.49 -2.16 -5.88
N LEU A 97 -29.11 -1.24 -6.63
CA LEU A 97 -30.10 -0.29 -6.12
C LEU A 97 -31.48 -0.90 -5.88
N ARG A 98 -31.71 -2.14 -6.34
CA ARG A 98 -32.93 -2.92 -6.07
C ARG A 98 -33.15 -3.10 -4.57
N ASP A 99 -34.40 -3.14 -4.14
CA ASP A 99 -34.76 -3.09 -2.71
C ASP A 99 -34.10 -4.16 -1.84
N ASP A 100 -34.01 -5.41 -2.31
CA ASP A 100 -33.41 -6.50 -1.54
C ASP A 100 -31.89 -6.32 -1.39
N TYR A 101 -31.20 -5.99 -2.48
CA TYR A 101 -29.76 -5.74 -2.48
C TYR A 101 -29.39 -4.48 -1.70
N ARG A 102 -30.20 -3.42 -1.80
CA ARG A 102 -30.02 -2.16 -1.09
C ARG A 102 -30.12 -2.35 0.43
N ARG A 103 -31.15 -3.07 0.90
CA ARG A 103 -31.29 -3.44 2.31
C ARG A 103 -30.14 -4.32 2.79
N MET A 104 -29.68 -5.24 1.96
CA MET A 104 -28.52 -6.09 2.25
C MET A 104 -27.23 -5.28 2.39
N LEU A 105 -26.97 -4.32 1.50
CA LEU A 105 -25.82 -3.42 1.58
C LEU A 105 -25.85 -2.59 2.87
N ILE A 106 -26.98 -2.00 3.22
CA ILE A 106 -27.14 -1.24 4.48
C ILE A 106 -26.86 -2.14 5.69
N SER A 107 -27.38 -3.37 5.68
CA SER A 107 -27.14 -4.34 6.76
C SER A 107 -25.68 -4.78 6.84
N LEU A 108 -25.03 -4.98 5.70
CA LEU A 108 -23.62 -5.37 5.61
C LEU A 108 -22.72 -4.29 6.21
N THR A 109 -22.88 -3.04 5.79
CA THR A 109 -22.08 -1.92 6.32
C THR A 109 -22.26 -1.76 7.82
N LYS A 110 -23.51 -1.82 8.32
CA LYS A 110 -23.78 -1.76 9.77
C LYS A 110 -23.13 -2.90 10.55
N ARG A 111 -23.16 -4.12 10.00
CA ARG A 111 -22.54 -5.29 10.63
C ARG A 111 -21.01 -5.15 10.69
N LEU A 112 -20.40 -4.62 9.63
CA LEU A 112 -18.96 -4.36 9.60
C LEU A 112 -18.54 -3.31 10.63
N GLN A 113 -19.35 -2.26 10.81
CA GLN A 113 -19.08 -1.21 11.79
C GLN A 113 -19.30 -1.66 13.25
N ASN A 114 -20.31 -2.51 13.51
CA ASN A 114 -20.72 -2.81 14.89
C ASN A 114 -20.25 -4.16 15.43
N ASN A 115 -20.05 -5.16 14.56
CA ASN A 115 -19.85 -6.54 15.00
C ASN A 115 -18.42 -7.06 14.76
N VAL A 116 -17.63 -6.36 13.95
CA VAL A 116 -16.24 -6.77 13.66
C VAL A 116 -15.36 -6.29 14.81
N THR A 117 -14.73 -7.26 15.47
CA THR A 117 -13.79 -7.02 16.57
C THR A 117 -12.53 -7.83 16.35
N VAL A 118 -11.39 -7.32 16.81
CA VAL A 118 -10.08 -7.96 16.71
C VAL A 118 -9.42 -7.95 18.08
N THR A 119 -8.87 -9.08 18.49
CA THR A 119 -8.12 -9.21 19.74
C THR A 119 -6.63 -9.08 19.47
N TYR A 120 -5.98 -8.08 20.09
CA TYR A 120 -4.53 -7.86 19.99
C TYR A 120 -3.96 -7.52 21.37
N ASN A 121 -2.89 -8.20 21.79
CA ASN A 121 -2.25 -8.03 23.10
C ASN A 121 -3.21 -8.05 24.30
N GLY A 122 -4.22 -8.93 24.26
CA GLY A 122 -5.20 -9.06 25.35
C GLY A 122 -6.31 -7.98 25.37
N HIS A 123 -6.26 -7.01 24.46
CA HIS A 123 -7.30 -6.01 24.27
C HIS A 123 -8.15 -6.33 23.04
N THR A 124 -9.46 -6.08 23.14
CA THR A 124 -10.39 -6.23 22.02
C THR A 124 -10.67 -4.85 21.45
N TYR A 125 -10.40 -4.70 20.15
CA TYR A 125 -10.62 -3.47 19.39
C TYR A 125 -11.80 -3.66 18.45
N GLY A 126 -12.75 -2.73 18.48
CA GLY A 126 -13.82 -2.63 17.48
C GLY A 126 -13.43 -1.72 16.32
N TYR A 127 -14.35 -1.59 15.36
CA TYR A 127 -14.19 -0.65 14.24
C TYR A 127 -13.98 0.80 14.72
N ILE A 128 -14.76 1.24 15.72
CA ILE A 128 -14.72 2.63 16.23
C ILE A 128 -13.34 2.98 16.82
N ASP A 129 -12.63 2.00 17.37
CA ASP A 129 -11.31 2.19 17.98
C ASP A 129 -10.19 2.30 16.94
N LEU A 130 -10.45 1.90 15.68
CA LEU A 130 -9.47 1.77 14.60
C LEU A 130 -9.77 2.64 13.37
N CYS A 131 -10.99 3.20 13.27
CA CYS A 131 -11.46 3.86 12.05
C CYS A 131 -10.99 5.31 11.89
N GLU A 132 -10.46 5.95 12.93
CA GLU A 132 -10.09 7.36 12.87
C GLU A 132 -9.02 7.61 11.80
N PRO A 133 -9.18 8.65 10.97
CA PRO A 133 -10.18 9.73 11.01
C PRO A 133 -11.42 9.47 10.13
N TYR A 134 -11.58 8.27 9.55
CA TYR A 134 -12.55 7.96 8.48
C TYR A 134 -13.81 7.24 8.98
N CYS A 135 -14.13 7.30 10.26
CA CYS A 135 -15.28 6.61 10.86
C CYS A 135 -16.62 6.96 10.16
N GLU A 136 -16.76 8.21 9.70
CA GLU A 136 -17.96 8.74 9.05
C GLU A 136 -17.93 8.66 7.52
N MET A 137 -16.90 8.05 6.93
CA MET A 137 -16.74 8.03 5.46
C MET A 137 -17.90 7.31 4.75
N ASN A 138 -18.49 6.30 5.40
CA ASN A 138 -19.61 5.54 4.86
C ASN A 138 -20.99 6.21 5.11
N THR A 139 -21.06 7.27 5.91
CA THR A 139 -22.34 7.88 6.33
C THR A 139 -23.09 8.47 5.14
N ALA A 140 -22.40 9.16 4.23
CA ALA A 140 -22.98 9.69 3.00
C ALA A 140 -23.52 8.57 2.09
N PHE A 141 -22.79 7.45 1.97
CA PHE A 141 -23.23 6.29 1.20
C PHE A 141 -24.49 5.64 1.79
N ILE A 142 -24.55 5.48 3.11
CA ILE A 142 -25.73 4.94 3.78
C ILE A 142 -26.93 5.87 3.68
N ALA A 143 -26.71 7.19 3.76
CA ALA A 143 -27.76 8.17 3.53
C ALA A 143 -28.33 8.05 2.12
N PHE A 144 -27.48 7.96 1.10
CA PHE A 144 -27.89 7.73 -0.28
C PHE A 144 -28.73 6.45 -0.44
N LEU A 145 -28.26 5.31 0.08
CA LEU A 145 -29.02 4.05 -0.04
C LEU A 145 -30.38 4.09 0.66
N LYS A 146 -30.54 4.91 1.70
CA LYS A 146 -31.82 5.09 2.40
C LYS A 146 -32.77 6.03 1.66
N LEU A 147 -32.23 7.06 1.00
CA LEU A 147 -33.00 8.13 0.34
C LEU A 147 -33.24 7.86 -1.15
N TYR A 148 -32.58 6.84 -1.71
CA TYR A 148 -32.80 6.40 -3.08
C TYR A 148 -34.27 6.09 -3.35
N ASP A 149 -34.85 6.79 -4.32
CA ASP A 149 -36.19 6.58 -4.82
C ASP A 149 -36.13 6.44 -6.35
N PRO A 150 -36.51 5.28 -6.92
CA PRO A 150 -36.49 5.07 -8.37
C PRO A 150 -37.46 6.00 -9.12
N THR A 151 -38.47 6.56 -8.45
CA THR A 151 -39.45 7.47 -9.05
C THR A 151 -38.99 8.93 -9.07
N ASN A 152 -38.02 9.28 -8.22
CA ASN A 152 -37.53 10.65 -8.08
C ASN A 152 -36.06 10.79 -8.52
N PRO A 153 -35.80 11.33 -9.73
CA PRO A 153 -34.45 11.43 -10.29
C PRO A 153 -33.49 12.29 -9.46
N THR A 154 -33.98 13.21 -8.64
CA THR A 154 -33.12 14.05 -7.79
C THR A 154 -32.38 13.25 -6.71
N THR A 155 -32.86 12.05 -6.39
CA THR A 155 -32.29 11.18 -5.35
C THR A 155 -31.12 10.32 -5.85
N PHE A 156 -30.89 10.24 -7.16
CA PHE A 156 -29.85 9.38 -7.76
C PHE A 156 -29.07 9.99 -8.93
N THR A 157 -29.26 11.29 -9.20
CA THR A 157 -28.49 11.97 -10.25
C THR A 157 -27.02 12.11 -9.85
N TYR A 158 -26.11 11.75 -10.75
CA TYR A 158 -24.67 11.92 -10.60
C TYR A 158 -24.24 13.29 -11.17
N PRO A 159 -23.24 14.00 -10.61
CA PRO A 159 -22.39 13.63 -9.46
C PRO A 159 -22.90 14.11 -8.09
N ALA A 160 -24.03 14.82 -8.06
CA ALA A 160 -24.60 15.37 -6.84
C ALA A 160 -26.09 15.07 -6.75
N ILE A 161 -26.52 14.68 -5.55
CA ILE A 161 -27.92 14.41 -5.21
C ILE A 161 -28.48 15.54 -4.35
N GLU A 162 -29.79 15.73 -4.39
CA GLU A 162 -30.47 16.69 -3.52
C GLU A 162 -31.03 15.98 -2.29
N LEU A 163 -30.46 16.28 -1.11
CA LEU A 163 -30.92 15.78 0.18
C LEU A 163 -31.49 16.95 0.98
N PHE A 164 -32.80 16.93 1.26
CA PHE A 164 -33.47 17.94 2.08
C PHE A 164 -33.20 19.40 1.63
N GLY A 165 -33.13 19.66 0.33
CA GLY A 165 -32.84 20.98 -0.24
C GLY A 165 -31.36 21.38 -0.24
N THR A 166 -30.45 20.46 0.11
CA THR A 166 -29.00 20.66 0.04
C THR A 166 -28.37 19.69 -0.97
N GLN A 167 -27.39 20.16 -1.74
CA GLN A 167 -26.67 19.33 -2.70
C GLN A 167 -25.55 18.56 -1.98
N ALA A 168 -25.57 17.23 -2.09
CA ALA A 168 -24.53 16.34 -1.59
C ALA A 168 -23.77 15.70 -2.75
N PHE A 169 -22.43 15.84 -2.77
CA PHE A 169 -21.58 15.23 -3.79
C PHE A 169 -21.36 13.75 -3.51
N ILE A 170 -21.75 12.88 -4.43
CA ILE A 170 -21.60 11.41 -4.33
C ILE A 170 -20.52 10.85 -5.25
N GLY A 171 -19.85 11.69 -6.04
CA GLY A 171 -18.84 11.26 -7.02
C GLY A 171 -17.66 10.48 -6.43
N LEU A 172 -17.33 10.71 -5.16
CA LEU A 172 -16.24 10.01 -4.47
C LEU A 172 -16.60 8.58 -4.02
N LEU A 173 -17.91 8.25 -3.94
CA LEU A 173 -18.41 6.99 -3.39
C LEU A 173 -18.63 5.91 -4.45
N PHE A 174 -18.76 6.31 -5.72
CA PHE A 174 -19.02 5.41 -6.83
C PHE A 174 -17.81 5.37 -7.77
N ALA A 175 -16.98 4.33 -7.63
CA ALA A 175 -16.00 3.99 -8.65
C ALA A 175 -16.75 3.35 -9.82
N PHE A 176 -16.93 4.08 -10.92
CA PHE A 176 -17.38 3.47 -12.16
C PHE A 176 -16.21 2.70 -12.76
N PRO A 177 -16.31 1.36 -12.95
CA PRO A 177 -15.40 0.71 -13.86
C PRO A 177 -15.64 1.32 -15.24
N TYR A 178 -14.62 2.01 -15.77
CA TYR A 178 -14.57 2.38 -17.17
C TYR A 178 -14.97 1.14 -17.99
N SER A 179 -16.08 1.23 -18.72
CA SER A 179 -16.46 0.31 -19.80
C SER A 179 -15.99 0.91 -21.12
#